data_AF-A0A9E1JK86-F1
#
_entry.id   AF-A0A9E1JK86-F1
#
_cell.length_a   1.000
_cell.length_b   1.000
_cell.length_c   1.000
_cell.angle_alpha   90.00
_cell.angle_beta   90.00
_cell.angle_gamma   90.00
#
_symmetry.space_group_name_H-M   'P 1'
#
loop_
_entity.id
_entity.type
_entity.pdbx_description
1 polymer ?
#
loop_
_entity_poly.entity_id
_entity_poly.type
_entity_poly.pdbx_seq_one_letter_code
_entity_poly.pdbx_strand_id
1 'polypeptide(L)' 'RSFKQIVERLNRTYKYHTRPRAGFKTFDGAVSLTTLFVAFYNFMRPHSTLKNATPVSLDALREHSLMPDKWVALIEQVAA' A
#
# COMPACT_ATOMS: atom_id res chain seq x y z
N ARG A 1 -9.64 23.93 -1.51
CA ARG A 1 -8.73 23.56 -2.64
C ARG A 1 -7.62 22.57 -2.23
N SER A 2 -7.19 22.54 -0.97
CA SER A 2 -6.14 21.63 -0.44
C SER A 2 -6.44 20.14 -0.62
N PHE A 3 -7.67 19.69 -0.31
CA PHE A 3 -8.04 18.27 -0.42
C PHE A 3 -7.88 17.70 -1.83
N LYS A 4 -8.22 18.50 -2.86
CA LYS A 4 -8.01 18.14 -4.27
C LYS A 4 -6.56 17.78 -4.55
N GLN A 5 -5.62 18.59 -4.07
CA GLN A 5 -4.18 18.38 -4.30
C GLN A 5 -3.66 17.11 -3.62
N ILE A 6 -4.19 16.78 -2.43
CA ILE A 6 -3.83 15.54 -1.72
C ILE A 6 -4.26 14.32 -2.54
N VAL A 7 -5.51 14.32 -3.01
CA VAL A 7 -6.07 13.23 -3.84
C VAL A 7 -5.32 13.10 -5.17
N GLU A 8 -5.00 14.22 -5.82
CA GLU A 8 -4.22 14.23 -7.07
C GLU A 8 -2.81 13.66 -6.86
N ARG A 9 -2.14 14.01 -5.76
CA ARG A 9 -0.81 13.47 -5.42
C ARG A 9 -0.87 11.97 -5.17
N LEU A 10 -1.87 11.49 -4.42
CA LEU A 10 -2.09 10.06 -4.19
C LEU A 10 -2.30 9.31 -5.51
N ASN A 11 -3.18 9.82 -6.38
CA ASN A 11 -3.46 9.21 -7.68
C ASN A 11 -2.24 9.17 -8.60
N ARG A 12 -1.38 10.19 -8.55
CA ARG A 12 -0.11 10.18 -9.28
C ARG A 12 0.84 9.09 -8.75
N THR A 13 0.94 8.92 -7.42
CA THR A 13 1.71 7.83 -6.81
C THR A 13 1.13 6.47 -7.19
N TYR A 14 -0.19 6.29 -7.15
CA TYR A 14 -0.84 5.05 -7.56
C TYR A 14 -0.50 4.69 -9.02
N LYS A 15 -0.68 5.63 -9.95
CA LYS A 15 -0.36 5.45 -11.38
C LYS A 15 1.12 5.14 -11.62
N TYR A 16 2.02 5.73 -10.84
CA TYR A 16 3.45 5.43 -10.91
C TYR A 16 3.75 3.95 -10.62
N HIS A 17 3.07 3.34 -9.65
CA HIS A 17 3.26 1.93 -9.32
C HIS A 17 2.55 0.99 -10.30
N THR A 18 1.41 1.37 -10.89
CA THR A 18 0.64 0.49 -11.79
C THR A 18 1.13 0.51 -13.24
N ARG A 19 1.69 1.63 -13.73
CA ARG A 19 2.21 1.76 -15.10
C ARG A 19 3.28 0.72 -15.49
N PRO A 20 4.33 0.46 -14.67
CA PRO A 20 5.35 -0.55 -14.99
C PRO A 20 4.78 -1.97 -15.10
N ARG A 21 3.60 -2.23 -14.52
CA ARG A 21 2.95 -3.54 -14.53
C ARG A 21 2.03 -3.75 -15.75
N ALA A 22 2.25 -2.95 -16.80
CA ALA A 22 1.46 -2.94 -18.04
C ALA A 22 -0.05 -2.69 -17.80
N GLY A 23 -0.38 -1.92 -16.77
CA GLY A 23 -1.75 -1.58 -16.42
C GLY A 23 -2.49 -2.74 -15.76
N PHE A 24 -3.81 -2.76 -15.94
CA PHE A 24 -4.68 -3.72 -15.25
C PHE A 24 -4.98 -4.99 -16.05
N LYS A 25 -4.95 -4.91 -17.40
CA LYS A 25 -5.23 -5.96 -18.40
C LYS A 25 -6.58 -6.69 -18.26
N THR A 26 -6.91 -7.16 -17.07
CA THR A 26 -8.17 -7.78 -16.65
C THR A 26 -8.74 -7.05 -15.43
N PHE A 27 -10.03 -7.28 -15.14
CA PHE A 27 -10.65 -6.72 -13.95
C PHE A 27 -10.00 -7.28 -12.66
N ASP A 28 -9.74 -8.58 -12.62
CA ASP A 28 -9.08 -9.23 -11.47
C ASP A 28 -7.67 -8.70 -11.23
N GLY A 29 -6.92 -8.41 -12.31
CA GLY A 29 -5.64 -7.74 -12.21
C GLY A 29 -5.77 -6.32 -11.63
N ALA A 30 -6.84 -5.60 -11.97
CA ALA A 30 -7.15 -4.30 -11.40
C ALA A 30 -7.42 -4.37 -9.90
N VAL A 31 -8.25 -5.32 -9.48
CA VAL A 31 -8.57 -5.57 -8.08
C VAL A 31 -7.29 -5.92 -7.32
N SER A 32 -6.53 -6.91 -7.80
CA SER A 32 -5.30 -7.37 -7.16
C SER A 32 -4.27 -6.24 -6.99
N LEU A 33 -4.00 -5.47 -8.05
CA LEU A 33 -3.05 -4.36 -7.99
C LEU A 33 -3.50 -3.24 -7.06
N THR A 34 -4.80 -2.96 -7.02
CA THR A 34 -5.36 -1.94 -6.13
C THR A 34 -5.29 -2.38 -4.69
N THR A 35 -5.69 -3.62 -4.38
CA THR A 35 -5.62 -4.20 -3.04
C THR A 35 -4.19 -4.19 -2.51
N LEU A 36 -3.22 -4.64 -3.32
CA LEU A 36 -1.80 -4.61 -2.94
C LEU A 36 -1.30 -3.18 -2.70
N PHE A 37 -1.71 -2.21 -3.53
CA PHE A 37 -1.33 -0.82 -3.29
C PHE A 37 -1.90 -0.27 -1.99
N VAL A 38 -3.18 -0.51 -1.71
CA VAL A 38 -3.84 -0.07 -0.48
C VAL A 38 -3.17 -0.69 0.74
N ALA A 39 -2.89 -2.00 0.69
CA ALA A 39 -2.22 -2.72 1.77
C ALA A 39 -0.83 -2.12 2.07
N PHE A 40 -0.02 -1.98 1.03
CA PHE A 40 1.30 -1.36 1.13
C PHE A 40 1.24 0.07 1.68
N TYR A 41 0.37 0.92 1.12
CA TYR A 41 0.36 2.35 1.41
C TYR A 41 -0.15 2.67 2.81
N ASN A 42 -1.13 1.92 3.31
CA ASN A 42 -1.77 2.17 4.60
C ASN A 42 -1.14 1.42 5.78
N PHE A 43 -0.57 0.23 5.56
CA PHE A 43 -0.11 -0.63 6.66
C PHE A 43 1.40 -0.86 6.69
N MET A 44 2.13 -0.66 5.60
CA MET A 44 3.53 -1.09 5.49
C MET A 44 4.49 0.08 5.19
N ARG A 45 4.04 1.05 4.40
CA ARG A 45 4.84 2.19 3.95
C ARG A 45 4.96 3.24 5.05
N PRO A 46 6.17 3.62 5.48
CA PRO A 46 6.36 4.76 6.38
C PRO A 46 6.11 6.08 5.64
N HIS A 47 5.46 7.04 6.31
CA HIS A 47 5.20 8.37 5.75
C HIS A 47 5.93 9.45 6.55
N SER A 48 6.69 10.28 5.85
CA SER A 48 7.47 11.36 6.47
C SER A 48 6.60 12.37 7.22
N THR A 49 5.39 12.65 6.72
CA THR A 49 4.41 13.53 7.38
C THR A 49 3.85 12.93 8.68
N LEU A 50 4.01 11.61 8.87
CA LEU A 50 3.58 10.88 10.06
C LEU A 50 4.77 10.44 10.91
N LYS A 51 5.90 11.17 10.89
CA LYS A 51 7.13 10.82 11.63
C LYS A 51 7.62 9.40 11.31
N ASN A 52 7.53 8.99 10.04
CA ASN A 52 7.84 7.65 9.53
C ASN A 52 6.93 6.51 10.06
N ALA A 53 5.77 6.85 10.64
CA ALA A 53 4.73 5.86 10.93
C ALA A 53 3.89 5.53 9.68
N THR A 54 3.16 4.42 9.77
CA THR A 54 2.13 4.03 8.80
C THR A 54 0.79 4.72 9.17
N PRO A 55 -0.11 5.00 8.20
CA PRO A 55 -1.41 5.61 8.48
C PRO A 55 -2.26 4.76 9.42
N VAL A 56 -2.17 3.43 9.27
CA VAL A 56 -2.78 2.46 10.17
C VAL A 56 -1.70 1.50 10.62
N SER A 57 -1.49 1.40 11.94
CA SER A 57 -0.53 0.47 12.53
C SER A 57 -1.20 -0.86 12.80
N LEU A 58 -0.60 -1.94 12.29
CA LEU A 58 -1.00 -3.32 12.57
C LEU A 58 0.05 -3.95 13.48
N ASP A 59 -0.39 -4.53 14.60
CA ASP A 59 0.51 -5.09 15.61
C ASP A 59 1.39 -6.20 15.04
N ALA A 60 0.84 -7.06 14.19
CA ALA A 60 1.59 -8.11 13.51
C ALA A 60 2.66 -7.61 12.53
N LEU A 61 2.66 -6.33 12.14
CA LEU A 61 3.67 -5.77 11.24
C LEU A 61 4.76 -4.97 11.97
N ARG A 62 4.66 -4.80 13.30
CA ARG A 62 5.59 -3.96 14.08
C ARG A 62 6.98 -4.55 14.19
N GLU A 63 7.06 -5.86 14.38
CA GLU A 63 8.33 -6.59 14.60
C GLU A 63 9.10 -6.85 13.31
N HIS A 64 8.47 -6.69 12.15
CA HIS A 64 9.10 -6.95 10.86
C HIS A 64 9.70 -5.67 10.29
N SER A 65 11.02 -5.68 10.05
CA SER A 65 11.71 -4.56 9.41
C SER A 65 11.75 -4.71 7.88
N LEU A 66 11.90 -5.94 7.38
CA LEU A 66 11.98 -6.26 5.96
C LEU A 66 10.60 -6.28 5.31
N MET A 67 10.50 -5.72 4.10
CA MET A 67 9.25 -5.67 3.34
C MET A 67 8.70 -7.07 3.00
N PRO A 68 9.51 -8.06 2.55
CA PRO A 68 9.02 -9.42 2.31
C PRO A 68 8.36 -10.04 3.55
N ASP A 69 9.00 -9.92 4.72
CA ASP A 69 8.48 -10.49 5.97
C ASP A 69 7.14 -9.86 6.36
N LYS A 70 6.99 -8.54 6.17
CA LYS A 70 5.71 -7.86 6.38
C LYS A 70 4.60 -8.39 5.46
N TRP A 71 4.92 -8.77 4.22
CA TRP A 71 3.93 -9.37 3.31
C TRP A 71 3.52 -10.76 3.76
N VAL A 72 4.48 -11.57 4.20
CA VAL A 72 4.22 -12.91 4.74
C VAL A 72 3.31 -12.81 5.97
N ALA A 73 3.67 -11.97 6.94
CA ALA A 73 2.87 -11.75 8.14
C ALA A 73 1.43 -11.27 7.83
N LEU A 74 1.27 -10.37 6.85
CA LEU A 74 -0.05 -9.90 6.43
C LEU A 74 -0.90 -11.02 5.82
N ILE A 75 -0.30 -11.92 5.04
CA ILE A 75 -1.00 -13.06 4.43
C ILE A 75 -1.38 -14.08 5.49
N GLU A 76 -0.47 -14.37 6.43
CA GLU A 76 -0.72 -15.28 7.55
C GLU A 76 -1.89 -14.80 8.42
N GLN A 77 -2.01 -13.49 8.66
CA GLN A 77 -3.14 -12.92 9.40
C GLN A 77 -4.50 -13.15 8.74
N VAL A 78 -4.57 -13.24 7.41
CA VAL A 78 -5.82 -13.46 6.67
C VAL A 78 -6.13 -14.95 6.55
N ALA A 79 -5.12 -15.81 6.64
CA ALA A 79 -5.27 -17.26 6.56
C ALA A 79 -5.67 -17.92 7.89
N ALA A 80 -5.50 -17.22 9.02
CA ALA A 80 -5.89 -17.64 10.37
C ALA A 80 -7.39 -17.36 10.63
#